data_AF-A0AAD9FRT7-F1
#
_entry.id   AF-A0AAD9FRT7-F1
#
_cell.length_a   1.000
_cell.length_b   1.000
_cell.length_c   1.000
_cell.angle_alpha   90.00
_cell.angle_beta   90.00
_cell.angle_gamma   90.00
#
_symmetry.space_group_name_H-M   'P 1'
#
loop_
_entity.id
_entity.type
_entity.pdbx_description
1 polymer ?
#
loop_
_entity_poly.entity_id
_entity_poly.type
_entity_poly.pdbx_seq_one_letter_code
_entity_poly.pdbx_strand_id
1 'polypeptide(L)'
;MTLPDPSTVDTDEQGFLADLETCLKSPTERLAAAQLFLESVLNQDYSPEMPASSTLMSRIASHSIFTIILRSLLLDTDNLLFPVLLRCFLAILPYAPQAITPHVPLIMIILGRAASWRDRPFADETHKEGVTRTPKPNETFGWEIAVPSAPTTIPESLQPANITQLLFVAVYSAWPSNVLAFVRDPVSYITGKKIEPVYNVPWEEVWEPGMLASRSGPLLRNFHLHPWLVYFTSSSELADEKRWEKVDPPEFITRSHMLAHSELLSGDKYDLLEGVPSEEVEVIAPTPPELSTDVAQLQRDVQLLRLEAKFANRVRKQYLYHIGRLHRHTLRFNSDEAEIHNFVNRLKDQNKTIEGLTKELAQQRADATQAQNKHVKWQEQLREKLATYREERKTWQNEAARIKGDLSEAVMALQKQKDDIATIKNERFKLQNQLMEIEPKIRHIEDYEVRMKQLTDSQKLWDDDVRRLKEAELEVESWRGRCYKVETMLRACDKERDEQAQKISALERELAAVQPVAPPPRPKSPPDMDFYITIAENAKKRVEALERENLDLRVQLEKLARLETERKIGGENMMNYLL
;
A
#
# COMPACT_ATOMS: atom_id res chain seq x y z
N MET A 1 42.29 56.38 -36.29
CA MET A 1 42.15 57.34 -35.18
C MET A 1 42.96 56.80 -34.03
N THR A 2 44.21 57.25 -33.90
CA THR A 2 45.10 56.84 -32.82
C THR A 2 44.68 57.53 -31.53
N LEU A 3 44.59 56.78 -30.43
CA LEU A 3 44.51 57.37 -29.10
C LEU A 3 45.82 58.14 -28.83
N PRO A 4 45.78 59.27 -28.10
CA PRO A 4 47.00 59.94 -27.65
C PRO A 4 47.80 59.00 -26.73
N ASP A 5 49.12 59.16 -26.74
CA ASP A 5 49.99 58.39 -25.86
C ASP A 5 49.74 58.82 -24.39
N PRO A 6 49.45 57.90 -23.46
CA PRO A 6 49.17 58.28 -22.08
C PRO A 6 50.32 59.03 -21.42
N SER A 7 51.56 58.81 -21.88
CA SER A 7 52.75 59.51 -21.36
C SER A 7 52.75 61.02 -21.62
N THR A 8 52.10 61.51 -22.69
CA THR A 8 52.06 62.95 -22.99
C THR A 8 50.92 63.68 -22.25
N VAL A 9 49.88 62.97 -21.84
CA VAL A 9 48.76 63.56 -21.09
C VAL A 9 49.18 63.89 -19.65
N ASP A 10 49.87 62.96 -18.98
CA ASP A 10 50.36 63.18 -17.61
C ASP A 10 51.47 64.27 -17.54
N THR A 11 52.20 64.58 -18.63
CA THR A 11 53.16 65.70 -18.66
C THR A 11 52.47 67.06 -18.79
N ASP A 12 51.45 67.16 -19.64
CA ASP A 12 50.72 68.42 -19.86
C ASP A 12 49.89 68.79 -18.61
N GLU A 13 49.29 67.79 -17.93
CA GLU A 13 48.63 67.99 -16.62
C GLU A 13 49.60 68.49 -15.54
N GLN A 14 50.83 67.95 -15.48
CA GLN A 14 51.84 68.39 -14.50
C GLN A 14 52.31 69.83 -14.75
N GLY A 15 52.48 70.23 -16.02
CA GLY A 15 52.76 71.62 -16.39
C GLY A 15 51.65 72.57 -15.93
N PHE A 16 50.39 72.24 -16.26
CA PHE A 16 49.22 73.03 -15.83
C PHE A 16 49.13 73.19 -14.30
N LEU A 17 49.39 72.12 -13.54
CA LEU A 17 49.39 72.20 -12.07
C LEU A 17 50.54 73.05 -11.52
N ALA A 18 51.74 73.01 -12.13
CA ALA A 18 52.85 73.86 -11.73
C ALA A 18 52.56 75.35 -11.99
N ASP A 19 52.06 75.69 -13.17
CA ASP A 19 51.67 77.06 -13.54
C ASP A 19 50.58 77.58 -12.58
N LEU A 20 49.53 76.80 -12.36
CA LEU A 20 48.44 77.13 -11.42
C LEU A 20 48.97 77.36 -9.99
N GLU A 21 49.96 76.59 -9.53
CA GLU A 21 50.58 76.79 -8.22
C GLU A 21 51.30 78.15 -8.12
N THR A 22 51.84 78.68 -9.21
CA THR A 22 52.46 80.01 -9.23
C THR A 22 51.41 81.13 -9.22
N CYS A 23 50.40 81.08 -10.08
CA CYS A 23 49.33 82.08 -10.13
C CYS A 23 48.47 82.11 -8.85
N LEU A 24 48.29 80.98 -8.14
CA LEU A 24 47.61 80.95 -6.84
C LEU A 24 48.45 81.57 -5.70
N LYS A 25 49.77 81.67 -5.83
CA LYS A 25 50.61 82.39 -4.85
C LYS A 25 50.51 83.90 -5.05
N SER A 26 50.48 84.38 -6.29
CA SER A 26 50.29 85.80 -6.62
C SER A 26 48.92 86.31 -6.13
N PRO A 27 48.84 87.37 -5.30
CA PRO A 27 47.56 87.85 -4.76
C PRO A 27 46.63 88.45 -5.82
N THR A 28 47.18 89.00 -6.91
CA THR A 28 46.40 89.61 -8.01
C THR A 28 45.84 88.58 -8.98
N GLU A 29 46.53 87.45 -9.17
CA GLU A 29 46.11 86.39 -10.11
C GLU A 29 45.26 85.30 -9.44
N ARG A 30 45.28 85.23 -8.09
CA ARG A 30 44.63 84.18 -7.28
C ARG A 30 43.17 83.92 -7.66
N LEU A 31 42.39 84.96 -7.95
CA LEU A 31 40.99 84.85 -8.40
C LEU A 31 40.87 84.23 -9.79
N ALA A 32 41.67 84.70 -10.76
CA ALA A 32 41.66 84.17 -12.12
C ALA A 32 42.14 82.70 -12.13
N ALA A 33 43.17 82.38 -11.36
CA ALA A 33 43.65 81.01 -11.18
C ALA A 33 42.57 80.10 -10.53
N ALA A 34 41.85 80.58 -9.52
CA ALA A 34 40.75 79.84 -8.90
C ALA A 34 39.57 79.62 -9.88
N GLN A 35 39.27 80.59 -10.74
CA GLN A 35 38.26 80.47 -11.80
C GLN A 35 38.68 79.49 -12.91
N LEU A 36 39.94 79.57 -13.39
CA LEU A 36 40.49 78.64 -14.37
C LEU A 36 40.59 77.20 -13.84
N PHE A 37 40.93 77.05 -12.55
CA PHE A 37 40.86 75.77 -11.85
C PHE A 37 39.44 75.19 -11.83
N LEU A 38 38.45 76.01 -11.47
CA LEU A 38 37.06 75.59 -11.44
C LEU A 38 36.56 75.26 -12.85
N GLU A 39 36.99 76.00 -13.87
CA GLU A 39 36.72 75.74 -15.29
C GLU A 39 37.31 74.40 -15.75
N SER A 40 38.59 74.11 -15.49
CA SER A 40 39.22 72.85 -15.91
C SER A 40 38.61 71.65 -15.20
N VAL A 41 38.40 71.74 -13.88
CA VAL A 41 37.69 70.73 -13.09
C VAL A 41 36.29 70.50 -13.65
N LEU A 42 35.51 71.55 -13.98
CA LEU A 42 34.13 71.42 -14.46
C LEU A 42 33.98 71.01 -15.93
N ASN A 43 34.97 71.27 -16.77
CA ASN A 43 34.98 70.85 -18.17
C ASN A 43 35.35 69.37 -18.36
N GLN A 44 36.02 68.74 -17.40
CA GLN A 44 36.39 67.32 -17.50
C GLN A 44 35.13 66.42 -17.60
N ASP A 45 35.12 65.50 -18.55
CA ASP A 45 34.00 64.56 -18.74
C ASP A 45 33.91 63.57 -17.56
N TYR A 46 32.91 63.79 -16.71
CA TYR A 46 32.68 62.94 -15.55
C TYR A 46 31.82 61.72 -15.91
N SER A 47 32.48 60.61 -16.24
CA SER A 47 31.86 59.29 -16.15
C SER A 47 31.81 58.84 -14.67
N PRO A 48 30.63 58.52 -14.12
CA PRO A 48 30.47 58.12 -12.72
C PRO A 48 30.99 56.70 -12.40
N GLU A 49 31.46 55.96 -13.41
CA GLU A 49 32.08 54.64 -13.23
C GLU A 49 33.61 54.71 -13.08
N MET A 50 34.21 55.91 -13.20
CA MET A 50 35.63 56.11 -12.95
C MET A 50 35.94 56.10 -11.44
N PRO A 51 37.00 55.40 -10.99
CA PRO A 51 37.47 55.46 -9.61
C PRO A 51 37.75 56.90 -9.18
N ALA A 52 37.34 57.27 -7.96
CA ALA A 52 37.58 58.62 -7.45
C ALA A 52 39.07 59.01 -7.45
N SER A 53 39.95 58.04 -7.18
CA SER A 53 41.41 58.18 -7.18
C SER A 53 42.03 58.49 -8.56
N SER A 54 41.36 58.16 -9.67
CA SER A 54 41.84 58.51 -11.02
C SER A 54 41.31 59.86 -11.52
N THR A 55 40.59 60.62 -10.69
CA THR A 55 40.11 61.96 -11.05
C THR A 55 41.16 63.04 -10.79
N LEU A 56 41.14 64.10 -11.60
CA LEU A 56 41.96 65.29 -11.39
C LEU A 56 41.76 65.85 -9.96
N MET A 57 40.51 65.85 -9.47
CA MET A 57 40.15 66.27 -8.10
C MET A 57 40.94 65.51 -7.02
N SER A 58 41.11 64.18 -7.16
CA SER A 58 41.89 63.39 -6.18
C SER A 58 43.40 63.61 -6.30
N ARG A 59 43.91 63.94 -7.51
CA ARG A 59 45.30 64.38 -7.70
C ARG A 59 45.53 65.72 -6.97
N ILE A 60 44.65 66.71 -7.21
CA ILE A 60 44.71 68.05 -6.60
C ILE A 60 44.67 67.98 -5.06
N ALA A 61 43.78 67.16 -4.49
CA ALA A 61 43.63 67.02 -3.03
C ALA A 61 44.92 66.56 -2.33
N SER A 62 45.81 65.91 -3.07
CA SER A 62 47.13 65.44 -2.60
C SER A 62 48.27 66.40 -2.99
N HIS A 63 47.98 67.52 -3.65
CA HIS A 63 48.94 68.47 -4.19
C HIS A 63 49.11 69.71 -3.30
N SER A 64 50.26 70.38 -3.40
CA SER A 64 50.57 71.68 -2.78
C SER A 64 49.45 72.72 -2.95
N ILE A 65 48.84 72.76 -4.14
CA ILE A 65 47.69 73.59 -4.52
C ILE A 65 46.59 73.55 -3.47
N PHE A 66 46.23 72.37 -2.94
CA PHE A 66 45.16 72.26 -1.96
C PHE A 66 45.49 73.00 -0.66
N THR A 67 46.76 72.95 -0.22
CA THR A 67 47.24 73.72 0.93
C THR A 67 47.24 75.23 0.65
N ILE A 68 47.50 75.66 -0.59
CA ILE A 68 47.43 77.08 -1.00
C ILE A 68 45.98 77.57 -1.03
N ILE A 69 45.04 76.78 -1.55
CA ILE A 69 43.60 77.04 -1.50
C ILE A 69 43.12 77.20 -0.06
N LEU A 70 43.54 76.30 0.86
CA LEU A 70 43.20 76.39 2.27
C LEU A 70 43.81 77.63 2.96
N ARG A 71 45.05 78.01 2.64
CA ARG A 71 45.68 79.25 3.17
C ARG A 71 44.93 80.50 2.72
N SER A 72 44.57 80.57 1.44
CA SER A 72 43.76 81.65 0.89
C SER A 72 42.40 81.75 1.58
N LEU A 73 41.71 80.61 1.77
CA LEU A 73 40.45 80.54 2.52
C LEU A 73 40.59 80.95 4.00
N LEU A 74 41.74 80.77 4.63
CA LEU A 74 42.00 81.24 5.99
C LEU A 74 42.26 82.75 6.08
N LEU A 75 42.89 83.36 5.07
CA LEU A 75 43.51 84.68 5.20
C LEU A 75 42.92 85.77 4.28
N ASP A 76 42.52 85.46 3.05
CA ASP A 76 42.20 86.48 2.03
C ASP A 76 40.81 87.08 2.20
N THR A 77 40.69 88.41 2.08
CA THR A 77 39.47 89.18 2.38
C THR A 77 38.64 89.56 1.14
N ASP A 78 39.09 89.24 -0.08
CA ASP A 78 38.29 89.46 -1.29
C ASP A 78 36.96 88.67 -1.27
N ASN A 79 35.86 89.42 -1.46
CA ASN A 79 34.49 88.92 -1.32
C ASN A 79 34.02 88.00 -2.46
N LEU A 80 34.77 87.87 -3.56
CA LEU A 80 34.48 86.99 -4.68
C LEU A 80 35.41 85.76 -4.72
N LEU A 81 36.67 85.95 -4.34
CA LEU A 81 37.67 84.90 -4.19
C LEU A 81 37.25 83.83 -3.17
N PHE A 82 36.76 84.25 -2.00
CA PHE A 82 36.37 83.31 -0.94
C PHE A 82 35.22 82.36 -1.37
N PRO A 83 34.09 82.82 -1.97
CA PRO A 83 33.09 81.93 -2.57
C PRO A 83 33.63 81.00 -3.66
N VAL A 84 34.47 81.52 -4.57
CA VAL A 84 35.02 80.72 -5.67
C VAL A 84 35.91 79.61 -5.10
N LEU A 85 36.78 79.90 -4.12
CA LEU A 85 37.62 78.90 -3.47
C LEU A 85 36.83 77.90 -2.61
N LEU A 86 35.74 78.32 -1.97
CA LEU A 86 34.80 77.38 -1.33
C LEU A 86 34.14 76.47 -2.37
N ARG A 87 33.76 76.99 -3.54
CA ARG A 87 33.24 76.19 -4.66
C ARG A 87 34.30 75.21 -5.20
N CYS A 88 35.57 75.62 -5.25
CA CYS A 88 36.70 74.73 -5.58
C CYS A 88 36.84 73.60 -4.54
N PHE A 89 36.85 73.93 -3.24
CA PHE A 89 36.88 72.94 -2.16
C PHE A 89 35.70 71.95 -2.25
N LEU A 90 34.47 72.45 -2.46
CA LEU A 90 33.26 71.64 -2.62
C LEU A 90 33.29 70.75 -3.88
N ALA A 91 33.99 71.15 -4.94
CA ALA A 91 34.20 70.32 -6.13
C ALA A 91 35.24 69.21 -5.91
N ILE A 92 36.22 69.43 -5.02
CA ILE A 92 37.27 68.44 -4.68
C ILE A 92 36.77 67.42 -3.65
N LEU A 93 36.10 67.87 -2.58
CA LEU A 93 35.80 67.08 -1.39
C LEU A 93 35.15 65.70 -1.65
N PRO A 94 34.14 65.55 -2.52
CA PRO A 94 33.50 64.25 -2.79
C PRO A 94 34.42 63.16 -3.34
N TYR A 95 35.59 63.53 -3.88
CA TYR A 95 36.50 62.62 -4.58
C TYR A 95 37.68 62.15 -3.73
N ALA A 96 38.07 62.89 -2.69
CA ALA A 96 39.25 62.58 -1.89
C ALA A 96 39.14 62.97 -0.40
N PRO A 97 38.07 62.59 0.32
CA PRO A 97 37.92 62.94 1.73
C PRO A 97 39.03 62.32 2.61
N GLN A 98 39.66 61.21 2.19
CA GLN A 98 40.83 60.66 2.89
C GLN A 98 42.03 61.63 2.86
N ALA A 99 42.42 62.13 1.69
CA ALA A 99 43.52 63.10 1.54
C ALA A 99 43.22 64.43 2.26
N ILE A 100 41.95 64.78 2.39
CA ILE A 100 41.50 66.01 3.07
C ILE A 100 41.42 65.83 4.60
N THR A 101 41.27 64.60 5.12
CA THR A 101 41.11 64.32 6.56
C THR A 101 42.22 64.94 7.44
N PRO A 102 43.52 64.92 7.08
CA PRO A 102 44.57 65.63 7.82
C PRO A 102 44.36 67.15 7.95
N HIS A 103 43.68 67.77 6.97
CA HIS A 103 43.44 69.22 6.93
C HIS A 103 42.15 69.65 7.66
N VAL A 104 41.34 68.71 8.17
CA VAL A 104 40.05 69.00 8.83
C VAL A 104 40.15 70.00 9.98
N PRO A 105 41.19 70.01 10.84
CA PRO A 105 41.34 71.05 11.85
C PRO A 105 41.39 72.48 11.28
N LEU A 106 42.03 72.68 10.12
CA LEU A 106 42.05 73.97 9.40
C LEU A 106 40.71 74.25 8.72
N ILE A 107 40.05 73.22 8.18
CA ILE A 107 38.73 73.35 7.55
C ILE A 107 37.65 73.74 8.58
N MET A 108 37.80 73.36 9.85
CA MET A 108 36.94 73.90 10.93
C MET A 108 37.13 75.41 11.10
N ILE A 109 38.37 75.92 11.07
CA ILE A 109 38.65 77.36 11.16
C ILE A 109 38.02 78.10 9.95
N ILE A 110 38.13 77.53 8.75
CA ILE A 110 37.45 78.05 7.53
C ILE A 110 35.92 78.02 7.69
N LEU A 111 35.34 76.96 8.27
CA LEU A 111 33.90 76.85 8.56
C LEU A 111 33.45 77.93 9.55
N GLY A 112 34.24 78.20 10.60
CA GLY A 112 34.00 79.30 11.53
C GLY A 112 34.08 80.68 10.86
N ARG A 113 35.04 80.87 9.94
CA ARG A 113 35.17 82.09 9.13
C ARG A 113 33.97 82.28 8.20
N ALA A 114 33.54 81.22 7.50
CA ALA A 114 32.34 81.23 6.66
C ALA A 114 31.06 81.53 7.46
N ALA A 115 30.85 80.88 8.61
CA ALA A 115 29.74 81.17 9.52
C ALA A 115 29.76 82.60 10.08
N SER A 116 30.94 83.22 10.17
CA SER A 116 31.11 84.62 10.56
C SER A 116 30.75 85.58 9.41
N TRP A 117 31.10 85.21 8.18
CA TRP A 117 30.91 85.99 6.95
C TRP A 117 29.51 85.88 6.31
N ARG A 118 28.79 84.78 6.59
CA ARG A 118 27.47 84.42 6.03
C ARG A 118 26.48 85.58 5.83
N ASP A 119 26.39 86.46 6.83
CA ASP A 119 25.39 87.55 6.90
C ASP A 119 26.00 88.94 6.63
N ARG A 120 27.32 89.03 6.39
CA ARG A 120 28.11 90.26 6.56
C ARG A 120 29.39 90.24 5.71
N PRO A 121 29.55 91.11 4.69
CA PRO A 121 30.75 91.12 3.84
C PRO A 121 32.04 91.43 4.63
N PHE A 122 33.19 91.12 4.01
CA PHE A 122 34.49 91.60 4.48
C PHE A 122 34.63 93.06 4.03
N ALA A 123 34.98 93.93 4.97
CA ALA A 123 35.22 95.35 4.72
C ALA A 123 36.35 95.84 5.63
N ASP A 124 37.28 96.61 5.07
CA ASP A 124 38.52 96.94 5.77
C ASP A 124 38.35 98.03 6.84
N GLU A 125 39.02 97.76 7.97
CA GLU A 125 39.43 98.61 9.10
C GLU A 125 38.40 99.50 9.83
N THR A 126 37.24 99.87 9.26
CA THR A 126 36.24 100.67 9.97
C THR A 126 35.56 99.89 11.11
N HIS A 127 35.44 100.52 12.28
CA HIS A 127 34.66 99.99 13.41
C HIS A 127 33.17 100.28 13.19
N LYS A 128 32.47 99.35 12.53
CA LYS A 128 31.01 99.36 12.40
C LYS A 128 30.43 98.05 12.92
N GLU A 129 29.40 98.15 13.76
CA GLU A 129 28.52 97.02 14.05
C GLU A 129 27.93 96.54 12.72
N GLY A 130 28.18 95.28 12.35
CA GLY A 130 27.75 94.72 11.05
C GLY A 130 28.87 94.20 10.15
N VAL A 131 30.15 94.39 10.48
CA VAL A 131 31.28 93.91 9.64
C VAL A 131 31.82 92.56 10.12
N THR A 132 32.31 91.73 9.19
CA THR A 132 33.10 90.53 9.51
C THR A 132 34.59 90.85 9.45
N ARG A 133 35.33 90.55 10.51
CA ARG A 133 36.78 90.79 10.57
C ARG A 133 37.55 89.49 10.43
N THR A 134 38.54 89.49 9.54
CA THR A 134 39.62 88.49 9.55
C THR A 134 40.81 89.15 10.23
N PRO A 135 41.39 88.59 11.30
CA PRO A 135 42.60 89.15 11.89
C PRO A 135 43.77 89.10 10.91
N LYS A 136 44.77 89.97 11.09
CA LYS A 136 45.96 89.96 10.23
C LYS A 136 46.74 88.64 10.41
N PRO A 137 47.33 88.07 9.34
CA PRO A 137 48.13 86.85 9.43
C PRO A 137 49.26 87.00 10.44
N ASN A 138 49.66 85.91 11.08
CA ASN A 138 50.92 85.85 11.82
C ASN A 138 52.08 86.04 10.82
N GLU A 139 53.02 86.93 11.14
CA GLU A 139 54.13 87.35 10.27
C GLU A 139 54.96 86.16 9.75
N THR A 140 55.02 85.07 10.53
CA THR A 140 55.70 83.81 10.18
C THR A 140 55.18 83.16 8.88
N PHE A 141 53.95 83.43 8.46
CA PHE A 141 53.35 82.80 7.28
C PHE A 141 53.75 83.42 5.93
N GLY A 142 54.28 84.64 5.92
CA GLY A 142 54.73 85.32 4.69
C GLY A 142 53.66 85.44 3.59
N TRP A 143 52.38 85.51 3.95
CA TRP A 143 51.25 85.45 3.01
C TRP A 143 50.75 86.84 2.61
N GLU A 144 50.79 87.13 1.31
CA GLU A 144 50.21 88.35 0.74
C GLU A 144 48.69 88.20 0.58
N ILE A 145 47.95 89.01 1.34
CA ILE A 145 46.48 89.02 1.39
C ILE A 145 45.92 89.53 0.06
N ALA A 146 45.01 88.77 -0.57
CA ALA A 146 44.22 89.28 -1.67
C ALA A 146 43.12 90.23 -1.15
N VAL A 147 43.30 91.53 -1.45
CA VAL A 147 42.42 92.65 -1.08
C VAL A 147 41.18 92.67 -1.98
N PRO A 148 39.98 93.02 -1.47
CA PRO A 148 38.76 93.09 -2.28
C PRO A 148 38.88 93.92 -3.57
N SER A 149 38.60 93.24 -4.68
CA SER A 149 38.45 93.77 -6.03
C SER A 149 37.26 94.72 -6.15
N ALA A 150 37.17 95.43 -7.28
CA ALA A 150 36.03 96.30 -7.60
C ALA A 150 34.68 95.56 -7.45
N PRO A 151 33.62 96.24 -6.96
CA PRO A 151 32.32 95.62 -6.71
C PRO A 151 31.82 94.90 -7.97
N THR A 152 31.62 93.59 -7.84
CA THR A 152 31.27 92.67 -8.92
C THR A 152 30.05 91.88 -8.47
N THR A 153 29.12 91.59 -9.37
CA THR A 153 27.88 90.87 -9.03
C THR A 153 28.22 89.47 -8.55
N ILE A 154 27.81 89.10 -7.33
CA ILE A 154 27.97 87.73 -6.82
C ILE A 154 26.73 86.92 -7.22
N PRO A 155 26.84 85.89 -8.09
CA PRO A 155 25.70 85.07 -8.49
C PRO A 155 25.10 84.26 -7.33
N GLU A 156 23.84 83.87 -7.47
CA GLU A 156 23.01 83.46 -6.34
C GLU A 156 23.58 82.27 -5.54
N SER A 157 24.10 81.21 -6.19
CA SER A 157 24.67 80.07 -5.45
C SER A 157 26.11 80.30 -4.95
N LEU A 158 26.72 81.45 -5.23
CA LEU A 158 27.97 81.93 -4.59
C LEU A 158 27.73 83.00 -3.52
N GLN A 159 26.49 83.44 -3.30
CA GLN A 159 26.18 84.37 -2.20
C GLN A 159 26.68 83.81 -0.85
N PRO A 160 27.22 84.65 0.07
CA PRO A 160 27.86 84.20 1.31
C PRO A 160 26.98 83.25 2.14
N ALA A 161 25.67 83.47 2.16
CA ALA A 161 24.69 82.58 2.78
C ALA A 161 24.70 81.16 2.17
N ASN A 162 24.48 81.08 0.86
CA ASN A 162 24.29 79.83 0.12
C ASN A 162 25.59 79.00 0.07
N ILE A 163 26.73 79.64 -0.18
CA ILE A 163 28.02 78.92 -0.22
C ILE A 163 28.47 78.45 1.17
N THR A 164 28.16 79.20 2.23
CA THR A 164 28.37 78.75 3.62
C THR A 164 27.46 77.58 3.97
N GLN A 165 26.19 77.63 3.57
CA GLN A 165 25.26 76.51 3.79
C GLN A 165 25.77 75.23 3.09
N LEU A 166 26.20 75.30 1.83
CA LEU A 166 26.81 74.17 1.13
C LEU A 166 28.08 73.65 1.82
N LEU A 167 28.89 74.53 2.41
CA LEU A 167 30.03 74.12 3.24
C LEU A 167 29.59 73.34 4.49
N PHE A 168 28.54 73.77 5.19
CA PHE A 168 27.96 73.00 6.30
C PHE A 168 27.40 71.64 5.84
N VAL A 169 26.66 71.60 4.72
CA VAL A 169 26.14 70.35 4.12
C VAL A 169 27.25 69.33 3.89
N ALA A 170 28.32 69.75 3.22
CA ALA A 170 29.41 68.86 2.83
C ALA A 170 30.31 68.49 4.02
N VAL A 171 30.65 69.44 4.89
CA VAL A 171 31.58 69.22 6.01
C VAL A 171 30.91 68.52 7.20
N TYR A 172 29.60 68.70 7.45
CA TYR A 172 28.88 67.88 8.44
C TYR A 172 28.63 66.45 7.97
N SER A 173 28.44 66.23 6.67
CA SER A 173 28.41 64.87 6.11
C SER A 173 29.79 64.18 6.22
N ALA A 174 30.87 64.95 6.03
CA ALA A 174 32.23 64.44 6.09
C ALA A 174 32.80 64.28 7.51
N TRP A 175 32.67 65.24 8.42
CA TRP A 175 33.27 65.18 9.78
C TRP A 175 32.36 65.83 10.85
N PRO A 176 31.17 65.27 11.11
CA PRO A 176 30.18 65.86 12.01
C PRO A 176 30.67 65.96 13.46
N SER A 177 31.51 65.03 13.93
CA SER A 177 32.05 65.05 15.30
C SER A 177 33.03 66.20 15.48
N ASN A 178 33.83 66.54 14.45
CA ASN A 178 34.69 67.72 14.45
C ASN A 178 33.88 69.01 14.30
N VAL A 179 32.87 69.05 13.42
CA VAL A 179 31.96 70.21 13.27
C VAL A 179 31.29 70.57 14.60
N LEU A 180 30.65 69.59 15.26
CA LEU A 180 29.94 69.84 16.52
C LEU A 180 30.91 70.17 17.68
N ALA A 181 32.10 69.58 17.72
CA ALA A 181 33.10 69.91 18.73
C ALA A 181 33.61 71.36 18.58
N PHE A 182 33.95 71.78 17.36
CA PHE A 182 34.45 73.12 17.07
C PHE A 182 33.38 74.21 17.22
N VAL A 183 32.17 73.99 16.69
CA VAL A 183 31.07 74.98 16.79
C VAL A 183 30.64 75.21 18.24
N ARG A 184 30.77 74.20 19.10
CA ARG A 184 30.46 74.30 20.54
C ARG A 184 31.54 75.05 21.32
N ASP A 185 32.81 74.77 21.05
CA ASP A 185 33.96 75.39 21.72
C ASP A 185 35.17 75.41 20.76
N PRO A 186 35.38 76.51 20.03
CA PRO A 186 36.44 76.57 19.02
C PRO A 186 37.83 76.61 19.66
N VAL A 187 37.99 77.27 20.80
CA VAL A 187 39.30 77.44 21.47
C VAL A 187 39.80 76.11 22.02
N SER A 188 38.96 75.39 22.78
CA SER A 188 39.32 74.06 23.28
C SER A 188 39.54 73.05 22.15
N TYR A 189 38.79 73.16 21.05
CA TYR A 189 39.02 72.34 19.86
C TYR A 189 40.39 72.63 19.23
N ILE A 190 40.71 73.90 18.96
CA ILE A 190 41.95 74.32 18.32
C ILE A 190 43.17 73.91 19.16
N THR A 191 43.17 74.22 20.46
CA THR A 191 44.25 73.83 21.38
C THR A 191 44.35 72.31 21.52
N GLY A 192 43.22 71.60 21.58
CA GLY A 192 43.18 70.13 21.61
C GLY A 192 43.71 69.47 20.33
N LYS A 193 43.60 70.14 19.17
CA LYS A 193 44.17 69.70 17.88
C LYS A 193 45.60 70.21 17.65
N LYS A 194 46.16 71.04 18.53
CA LYS A 194 47.52 71.62 18.43
C LYS A 194 47.78 72.37 17.11
N ILE A 195 46.81 73.14 16.64
CA ILE A 195 46.94 73.92 15.41
C ILE A 195 47.85 75.14 15.67
N GLU A 196 48.76 75.42 14.75
CA GLU A 196 49.63 76.61 14.81
C GLU A 196 48.82 77.92 14.74
N PRO A 197 49.25 79.01 15.40
CA PRO A 197 48.53 80.28 15.41
C PRO A 197 48.63 80.99 14.05
N VAL A 198 47.64 80.75 13.19
CA VAL A 198 47.49 81.32 11.83
C VAL A 198 47.39 82.86 11.85
N TYR A 199 46.77 83.43 12.88
CA TYR A 199 46.53 84.85 13.04
C TYR A 199 47.49 85.49 14.06
N ASN A 200 47.73 86.79 13.94
CA ASN A 200 48.55 87.57 14.89
C ASN A 200 47.77 87.99 16.16
N VAL A 201 46.81 87.18 16.59
CA VAL A 201 45.97 87.35 17.80
C VAL A 201 45.68 85.98 18.42
N PRO A 202 45.46 85.87 19.74
CA PRO A 202 45.04 84.62 20.38
C PRO A 202 43.65 84.19 19.89
N TRP A 203 43.36 82.88 19.92
CA TRP A 203 42.13 82.31 19.37
C TRP A 203 40.86 82.79 20.09
N GLU A 204 41.01 83.16 21.35
CA GLU A 204 40.02 83.79 22.23
C GLU A 204 39.56 85.18 21.72
N GLU A 205 40.38 85.89 20.94
CA GLU A 205 40.04 87.17 20.31
C GLU A 205 39.43 87.01 18.91
N VAL A 206 39.49 85.81 18.31
CA VAL A 206 38.96 85.53 16.96
C VAL A 206 37.44 85.30 17.00
N TRP A 207 36.94 84.64 18.04
CA TRP A 207 35.51 84.37 18.24
C TRP A 207 35.11 84.51 19.71
N GLU A 208 34.15 85.39 19.97
CA GLU A 208 33.53 85.52 21.30
C GLU A 208 32.86 84.19 21.73
N PRO A 209 32.91 83.82 23.02
CA PRO A 209 32.31 82.58 23.52
C PRO A 209 30.84 82.41 23.11
N GLY A 210 30.53 81.32 22.40
CA GLY A 210 29.19 81.04 21.89
C GLY A 210 28.80 81.71 20.57
N MET A 211 29.62 82.62 20.02
CA MET A 211 29.35 83.31 18.75
C MET A 211 29.12 82.33 17.58
N LEU A 212 29.99 81.31 17.45
CA LEU A 212 29.86 80.28 16.42
C LEU A 212 28.64 79.38 16.65
N ALA A 213 28.32 79.04 17.90
CA ALA A 213 27.12 78.27 18.24
C ALA A 213 25.84 79.03 17.88
N SER A 214 25.78 80.34 18.17
CA SER A 214 24.64 81.19 17.81
C SER A 214 24.45 81.37 16.30
N ARG A 215 25.55 81.39 15.52
CA ARG A 215 25.49 81.56 14.06
C ARG A 215 25.24 80.25 13.32
N SER A 216 25.90 79.17 13.74
CA SER A 216 25.80 77.84 13.12
C SER A 216 24.57 77.06 13.56
N GLY A 217 24.07 77.30 14.78
CA GLY A 217 22.90 76.64 15.35
C GLY A 217 21.66 76.69 14.44
N PRO A 218 21.27 77.85 13.90
CA PRO A 218 20.17 77.95 12.93
C PRO A 218 20.36 77.12 11.65
N LEU A 219 21.61 76.94 11.18
CA LEU A 219 21.90 76.10 10.01
C LEU A 219 21.78 74.61 10.38
N LEU A 220 22.41 74.22 11.50
CA LEU A 220 22.48 72.83 11.97
C LEU A 220 21.16 72.32 12.57
N ARG A 221 20.24 73.21 12.97
CA ARG A 221 18.92 72.86 13.54
C ARG A 221 18.15 71.87 12.68
N ASN A 222 18.29 71.98 11.36
CA ASN A 222 17.54 71.24 10.37
C ASN A 222 18.37 70.10 9.75
N PHE A 223 19.51 69.72 10.36
CA PHE A 223 20.28 68.56 9.93
C PHE A 223 19.83 67.32 10.70
N HIS A 224 19.70 66.19 10.00
CA HIS A 224 19.54 64.88 10.62
C HIS A 224 20.76 64.52 11.46
N LEU A 225 20.54 63.86 12.61
CA LEU A 225 21.61 63.32 13.43
C LEU A 225 22.46 62.33 12.61
N HIS A 226 23.71 62.69 12.33
CA HIS A 226 24.58 61.82 11.56
C HIS A 226 24.91 60.52 12.34
N PRO A 227 24.70 59.30 11.79
CA PRO A 227 24.84 58.05 12.54
C PRO A 227 26.21 57.80 13.17
N TRP A 228 27.27 58.43 12.64
CA TRP A 228 28.64 58.26 13.12
C TRP A 228 28.89 58.97 14.46
N LEU A 229 28.04 59.93 14.85
CA LEU A 229 28.11 60.62 16.15
C LEU A 229 27.91 59.67 17.36
N VAL A 230 27.37 58.47 17.13
CA VAL A 230 27.22 57.41 18.15
C VAL A 230 28.55 56.70 18.43
N TYR A 231 29.47 56.66 17.46
CA TYR A 231 30.68 55.85 17.50
C TYR A 231 31.96 56.69 17.61
N PHE A 232 31.94 57.95 17.17
CA PHE A 232 33.14 58.76 17.01
C PHE A 232 33.17 60.01 17.88
N THR A 233 34.36 60.30 18.38
CA THR A 233 34.73 61.60 18.94
C THR A 233 35.42 62.42 17.85
N SER A 234 35.60 63.72 18.05
CA SER A 234 36.36 64.55 17.10
C SER A 234 37.77 64.02 16.82
N SER A 235 38.41 63.30 17.75
CA SER A 235 39.74 62.72 17.52
C SER A 235 39.73 61.30 16.97
N SER A 236 38.76 60.44 17.31
CA SER A 236 38.64 59.13 16.65
C SER A 236 38.08 59.23 15.22
N GLU A 237 37.27 60.24 14.92
CA GLU A 237 36.73 60.50 13.57
C GLU A 237 37.80 60.82 12.52
N LEU A 238 38.95 61.36 12.95
CA LEU A 238 40.10 61.65 12.07
C LEU A 238 41.10 60.50 11.97
N ALA A 239 40.98 59.49 12.84
CA ALA A 239 41.89 58.34 12.91
C ALA A 239 41.35 57.10 12.17
N ASP A 240 40.09 57.11 11.73
CA ASP A 240 39.50 56.03 10.94
C ASP A 240 39.73 56.24 9.43
N GLU A 241 40.85 55.71 8.94
CA GLU A 241 41.17 55.67 7.51
C GLU A 241 40.21 54.75 6.72
N LYS A 242 39.69 53.69 7.33
CA LYS A 242 38.86 52.67 6.65
C LYS A 242 37.51 53.22 6.21
N ARG A 243 37.02 54.25 6.91
CA ARG A 243 35.86 55.05 6.53
C ARG A 243 35.84 55.45 5.05
N TRP A 244 37.00 55.71 4.46
CA TRP A 244 37.14 56.24 3.10
C TRP A 244 37.60 55.21 2.07
N GLU A 245 37.73 53.93 2.42
CA GLU A 245 38.17 52.85 1.51
C GLU A 245 37.27 52.71 0.27
N LYS A 246 35.99 53.07 0.38
CA LYS A 246 34.96 52.93 -0.67
C LYS A 246 34.12 54.20 -0.83
N VAL A 247 34.78 55.30 -1.20
CA VAL A 247 34.10 56.56 -1.55
C VAL A 247 33.51 56.48 -2.96
N ASP A 248 32.17 56.51 -3.04
CA ASP A 248 31.43 56.79 -4.27
C ASP A 248 30.99 58.27 -4.25
N PRO A 249 31.57 59.16 -5.09
CA PRO A 249 31.24 60.59 -5.04
C PRO A 249 29.74 60.90 -5.24
N PRO A 250 28.99 60.23 -6.14
CA PRO A 250 27.54 60.39 -6.25
C PRO A 250 26.78 60.04 -4.96
N GLU A 251 27.14 58.94 -4.28
CA GLU A 251 26.57 58.59 -2.97
C GLU A 251 26.93 59.60 -1.88
N PHE A 252 28.18 60.05 -1.81
CA PHE A 252 28.60 61.07 -0.85
C PHE A 252 27.76 62.34 -1.00
N ILE A 253 27.60 62.85 -2.22
CA ILE A 253 26.82 64.07 -2.49
C ILE A 253 25.33 63.84 -2.18
N THR A 254 24.74 62.73 -2.64
CA THR A 254 23.34 62.37 -2.35
C THR A 254 23.07 62.30 -0.86
N ARG A 255 23.89 61.56 -0.11
CA ARG A 255 23.81 61.43 1.35
C ARG A 255 23.95 62.78 2.06
N SER A 256 24.87 63.62 1.61
CA SER A 256 25.09 64.96 2.19
C SER A 256 23.82 65.82 2.12
N HIS A 257 23.16 65.84 0.95
CA HIS A 257 21.93 66.60 0.76
C HIS A 257 20.73 65.97 1.48
N MET A 258 20.64 64.63 1.57
CA MET A 258 19.61 63.97 2.39
C MET A 258 19.74 64.30 3.88
N LEU A 259 20.97 64.33 4.41
CA LEU A 259 21.23 64.68 5.82
C LEU A 259 20.76 66.11 6.15
N ALA A 260 20.94 67.05 5.23
CA ALA A 260 20.58 68.46 5.41
C ALA A 260 19.09 68.80 5.17
N HIS A 261 18.25 67.81 4.86
CA HIS A 261 16.94 67.94 4.20
C HIS A 261 17.03 68.56 2.79
N SER A 262 16.33 67.93 1.82
CA SER A 262 16.31 68.43 0.43
C SER A 262 15.70 69.83 0.33
N GLU A 263 14.64 70.09 1.11
CA GLU A 263 13.87 71.33 1.12
C GLU A 263 14.73 72.58 1.36
N LEU A 264 15.80 72.46 2.14
CA LEU A 264 16.73 73.56 2.45
C LEU A 264 17.59 74.02 1.27
N LEU A 265 17.61 73.26 0.18
CA LEU A 265 18.25 73.63 -1.09
C LEU A 265 17.23 73.69 -2.24
N SER A 266 15.96 73.38 -1.95
CA SER A 266 14.80 73.55 -2.83
C SER A 266 14.02 74.80 -2.43
N GLY A 267 14.71 75.95 -2.36
CA GLY A 267 14.10 77.24 -2.00
C GLY A 267 13.14 77.77 -3.08
N ASP A 268 11.90 77.28 -3.08
CA ASP A 268 10.68 77.74 -3.77
C ASP A 268 10.73 78.07 -5.28
N LYS A 269 11.87 77.91 -5.97
CA LYS A 269 12.03 78.29 -7.39
C LYS A 269 12.72 77.28 -8.31
N TYR A 270 13.22 76.18 -7.78
CA TYR A 270 13.92 75.16 -8.56
C TYR A 270 13.24 73.79 -8.44
N ASP A 271 12.06 73.69 -9.06
CA ASP A 271 11.48 72.39 -9.39
C ASP A 271 12.46 71.61 -10.29
N LEU A 272 12.43 70.28 -10.17
CA LEU A 272 13.35 69.41 -10.87
C LEU A 272 13.01 69.27 -12.37
N LEU A 273 11.84 69.72 -12.84
CA LEU A 273 11.35 69.50 -14.21
C LEU A 273 11.00 70.75 -15.01
N GLU A 274 10.71 71.90 -14.40
CA GLU A 274 10.38 73.12 -15.15
C GLU A 274 11.59 73.96 -15.58
N GLY A 275 11.73 74.16 -16.90
CA GLY A 275 12.54 75.21 -17.49
C GLY A 275 11.65 76.36 -17.95
N VAL A 276 11.44 77.36 -17.08
CA VAL A 276 10.71 78.60 -17.43
C VAL A 276 11.66 79.79 -17.37
N PRO A 277 11.91 80.51 -18.47
CA PRO A 277 12.64 81.77 -18.43
C PRO A 277 11.76 82.86 -17.82
N SER A 278 12.12 83.33 -16.62
CA SER A 278 11.38 84.39 -15.94
C SER A 278 11.92 85.78 -16.30
N GLU A 279 11.10 86.50 -17.07
CA GLU A 279 10.99 87.96 -17.16
C GLU A 279 12.12 88.75 -17.85
N GLU A 280 11.71 89.79 -18.58
CA GLU A 280 12.57 90.65 -19.38
C GLU A 280 13.14 91.79 -18.53
N VAL A 281 14.45 92.02 -18.57
CA VAL A 281 15.10 93.16 -17.89
C VAL A 281 15.20 94.33 -18.87
N GLU A 282 14.56 95.46 -18.55
CA GLU A 282 14.68 96.69 -19.34
C GLU A 282 16.13 97.20 -19.35
N VAL A 283 16.72 97.30 -20.54
CA VAL A 283 18.10 97.78 -20.72
C VAL A 283 18.13 99.30 -20.82
N ILE A 284 18.41 99.95 -19.69
CA ILE A 284 18.79 101.37 -19.65
C ILE A 284 20.25 101.49 -20.13
N ALA A 285 20.51 102.33 -21.12
CA ALA A 285 21.83 102.42 -21.77
C ALA A 285 22.83 103.32 -20.99
N PRO A 286 24.03 102.82 -20.64
CA PRO A 286 25.10 103.61 -20.00
C PRO A 286 26.00 104.35 -21.02
N THR A 287 26.92 105.17 -20.53
CA THR A 287 27.70 106.13 -21.35
C THR A 287 29.08 105.60 -21.80
N PRO A 288 29.73 106.21 -22.82
CA PRO A 288 30.87 105.59 -23.53
C PRO A 288 32.11 105.14 -22.74
N PRO A 289 32.58 105.82 -21.67
CA PRO A 289 33.78 105.34 -20.95
C PRO A 289 33.47 104.16 -20.03
N GLU A 290 32.28 104.15 -19.43
CA GLU A 290 31.75 103.08 -18.56
C GLU A 290 31.61 101.77 -19.35
N LEU A 291 31.17 101.87 -20.61
CA LEU A 291 30.96 100.73 -21.51
C LEU A 291 32.13 99.72 -21.57
N SER A 292 33.37 100.18 -21.43
CA SER A 292 34.56 99.30 -21.43
C SER A 292 34.79 98.57 -20.11
N THR A 293 34.56 99.23 -18.97
CA THR A 293 34.62 98.61 -17.64
C THR A 293 33.42 97.69 -17.42
N ASP A 294 32.27 98.05 -17.96
CA ASP A 294 31.01 97.32 -17.83
C ASP A 294 31.04 96.04 -18.67
N VAL A 295 31.55 96.10 -19.92
CA VAL A 295 31.82 94.89 -20.71
C VAL A 295 32.81 93.96 -20.00
N ALA A 296 33.84 94.49 -19.34
CA ALA A 296 34.80 93.69 -18.57
C ALA A 296 34.23 93.15 -17.24
N GLN A 297 33.17 93.76 -16.69
CA GLN A 297 32.39 93.20 -15.57
C GLN A 297 31.45 92.10 -16.07
N LEU A 298 30.61 92.40 -17.06
CA LEU A 298 29.67 91.45 -17.67
C LEU A 298 30.35 90.19 -18.21
N GLN A 299 31.56 90.29 -18.76
CA GLN A 299 32.34 89.12 -19.18
C GLN A 299 32.71 88.19 -18.00
N ARG A 300 33.08 88.75 -16.84
CA ARG A 300 33.38 87.98 -15.63
C ARG A 300 32.12 87.38 -15.01
N ASP A 301 31.04 88.15 -14.92
CA ASP A 301 29.75 87.69 -14.40
C ASP A 301 29.19 86.54 -15.27
N VAL A 302 29.27 86.67 -16.60
CA VAL A 302 28.88 85.61 -17.55
C VAL A 302 29.79 84.39 -17.46
N GLN A 303 31.11 84.55 -17.23
CA GLN A 303 31.99 83.39 -17.00
C GLN A 303 31.60 82.67 -15.71
N LEU A 304 31.32 83.41 -14.63
CA LEU A 304 30.93 82.84 -13.35
C LEU A 304 29.59 82.08 -13.45
N LEU A 305 28.58 82.69 -14.06
CA LEU A 305 27.28 82.04 -14.31
C LEU A 305 27.42 80.76 -15.15
N ARG A 306 28.36 80.70 -16.10
CA ARG A 306 28.69 79.48 -16.84
C ARG A 306 29.32 78.40 -15.95
N LEU A 307 30.23 78.77 -15.04
CA LEU A 307 30.83 77.83 -14.07
C LEU A 307 29.78 77.32 -13.07
N GLU A 308 28.90 78.19 -12.59
CA GLU A 308 27.76 77.84 -11.75
C GLU A 308 26.83 76.82 -12.44
N ALA A 309 26.41 77.08 -13.68
CA ALA A 309 25.58 76.18 -14.46
C ALA A 309 26.26 74.82 -14.73
N LYS A 310 27.57 74.81 -15.03
CA LYS A 310 28.36 73.57 -15.18
C LYS A 310 28.39 72.75 -13.89
N PHE A 311 28.61 73.40 -12.73
CA PHE A 311 28.62 72.74 -11.42
C PHE A 311 27.24 72.15 -11.07
N ALA A 312 26.17 72.94 -11.21
CA ALA A 312 24.80 72.49 -10.94
C ALA A 312 24.41 71.29 -11.82
N ASN A 313 24.76 71.33 -13.11
CA ASN A 313 24.53 70.23 -14.05
C ASN A 313 25.32 68.97 -13.66
N ARG A 314 26.59 69.09 -13.25
CA ARG A 314 27.39 67.94 -12.76
C ARG A 314 26.76 67.30 -11.52
N VAL A 315 26.38 68.10 -10.52
CA VAL A 315 25.74 67.63 -9.29
C VAL A 315 24.40 66.95 -9.61
N ARG A 316 23.59 67.52 -10.51
CA ARG A 316 22.35 66.89 -11.02
C ARG A 316 22.60 65.55 -11.72
N LYS A 317 23.63 65.44 -12.57
CA LYS A 317 24.03 64.18 -13.21
C LYS A 317 24.44 63.12 -12.16
N GLN A 318 25.12 63.53 -11.09
CA GLN A 318 25.50 62.64 -9.99
C GLN A 318 24.27 62.09 -9.24
N TYR A 319 23.27 62.92 -8.92
CA TYR A 319 22.01 62.41 -8.35
C TYR A 319 21.31 61.43 -9.27
N LEU A 320 21.15 61.77 -10.55
CA LEU A 320 20.46 60.90 -11.51
C LEU A 320 21.18 59.56 -11.68
N TYR A 321 22.52 59.54 -11.65
CA TYR A 321 23.27 58.27 -11.63
C TYR A 321 23.06 57.48 -10.34
N HIS A 322 23.17 58.12 -9.16
CA HIS A 322 23.01 57.42 -7.88
C HIS A 322 21.59 56.87 -7.70
N ILE A 323 20.55 57.66 -8.01
CA ILE A 323 19.15 57.24 -8.02
C ILE A 323 18.95 56.10 -9.03
N GLY A 324 19.53 56.19 -10.23
CA GLY A 324 19.49 55.12 -11.22
C GLY A 324 20.20 53.83 -10.76
N ARG A 325 21.31 53.95 -10.02
CA ARG A 325 22.03 52.81 -9.42
C ARG A 325 21.20 52.17 -8.31
N LEU A 326 20.60 52.97 -7.42
CA LEU A 326 19.71 52.50 -6.37
C LEU A 326 18.46 51.81 -6.95
N HIS A 327 17.82 52.40 -7.96
CA HIS A 327 16.68 51.78 -8.64
C HIS A 327 17.04 50.45 -9.31
N ARG A 328 18.19 50.36 -9.99
CA ARG A 328 18.71 49.08 -10.53
C ARG A 328 18.98 48.05 -9.42
N HIS A 329 19.43 48.47 -8.24
CA HIS A 329 19.61 47.60 -7.08
C HIS A 329 18.26 47.10 -6.54
N THR A 330 17.28 47.99 -6.36
CA THR A 330 15.92 47.60 -5.93
C THR A 330 15.25 46.65 -6.91
N LEU A 331 15.38 46.87 -8.23
CA LEU A 331 14.85 45.95 -9.24
C LEU A 331 15.49 44.55 -9.15
N ARG A 332 16.80 44.46 -8.85
CA ARG A 332 17.47 43.17 -8.60
C ARG A 332 16.95 42.52 -7.32
N PHE A 333 16.94 43.24 -6.20
CA PHE A 333 16.44 42.74 -4.92
C PHE A 333 15.01 42.21 -5.02
N ASN A 334 14.11 42.94 -5.69
CA ASN A 334 12.73 42.51 -5.90
C ASN A 334 12.62 41.27 -6.82
N SER A 335 13.57 41.09 -7.75
CA SER A 335 13.68 39.88 -8.58
C SER A 335 14.18 38.69 -7.75
N ASP A 336 15.20 38.89 -6.93
CA ASP A 336 15.78 37.88 -6.04
C ASP A 336 14.73 37.42 -5.00
N GLU A 337 13.93 38.35 -4.45
CA GLU A 337 12.80 38.07 -3.55
C GLU A 337 11.68 37.29 -4.26
N ALA A 338 11.36 37.64 -5.51
CA ALA A 338 10.42 36.86 -6.32
C ALA A 338 10.94 35.43 -6.62
N GLU A 339 12.24 35.26 -6.87
CA GLU A 339 12.86 33.94 -6.98
C GLU A 339 12.76 33.15 -5.66
N ILE A 340 13.05 33.78 -4.52
CA ILE A 340 12.90 33.18 -3.18
C ILE A 340 11.45 32.71 -2.96
N HIS A 341 10.44 33.51 -3.30
CA HIS A 341 9.04 33.09 -3.25
C HIS A 341 8.74 31.89 -4.17
N ASN A 342 9.32 31.87 -5.37
CA ASN A 342 9.19 30.74 -6.30
C ASN A 342 9.91 29.45 -5.80
N PHE A 343 11.01 29.56 -5.06
CA PHE A 343 11.63 28.43 -4.37
C PHE A 343 10.77 27.94 -3.21
N VAL A 344 10.27 28.84 -2.36
CA VAL A 344 9.40 28.51 -1.22
C VAL A 344 8.10 27.81 -1.68
N ASN A 345 7.50 28.24 -2.79
CA ASN A 345 6.31 27.58 -3.33
C ASN A 345 6.63 26.18 -3.88
N ARG A 346 7.73 26.02 -4.64
CA ARG A 346 8.19 24.70 -5.10
C ARG A 346 8.48 23.73 -3.95
N LEU A 347 9.10 24.21 -2.86
CA LEU A 347 9.34 23.40 -1.65
C LEU A 347 8.03 22.98 -0.96
N LYS A 348 7.03 23.87 -0.87
CA LYS A 348 5.70 23.52 -0.34
C LYS A 348 5.02 22.44 -1.18
N ASP A 349 5.11 22.52 -2.50
CA ASP A 349 4.47 21.54 -3.39
C ASP A 349 5.23 20.20 -3.41
N GLN A 350 6.56 20.21 -3.34
CA GLN A 350 7.37 19.01 -3.10
C GLN A 350 7.06 18.36 -1.74
N ASN A 351 6.83 19.15 -0.68
CA ASN A 351 6.42 18.60 0.61
C ASN A 351 5.03 17.94 0.52
N LYS A 352 4.06 18.55 -0.20
CA LYS A 352 2.74 17.93 -0.44
C LYS A 352 2.86 16.60 -1.20
N THR A 353 3.72 16.50 -2.21
CA THR A 353 3.89 15.23 -2.95
C THR A 353 4.61 14.17 -2.12
N ILE A 354 5.59 14.55 -1.29
CA ILE A 354 6.22 13.65 -0.31
C ILE A 354 5.18 13.14 0.70
N GLU A 355 4.33 14.01 1.24
CA GLU A 355 3.23 13.61 2.11
C GLU A 355 2.23 12.67 1.44
N GLY A 356 1.87 12.94 0.17
CA GLY A 356 0.98 12.09 -0.63
C GLY A 356 1.56 10.70 -0.83
N LEU A 357 2.77 10.61 -1.39
CA LEU A 357 3.49 9.35 -1.61
C LEU A 357 3.73 8.58 -0.30
N THR A 358 3.96 9.28 0.82
CA THR A 358 4.10 8.65 2.14
C THR A 358 2.78 8.01 2.61
N LYS A 359 1.64 8.66 2.37
CA LYS A 359 0.30 8.13 2.67
C LYS A 359 -0.03 6.93 1.76
N GLU A 360 0.25 7.02 0.46
CA GLU A 360 0.06 5.92 -0.50
C GLU A 360 0.92 4.70 -0.14
N LEU A 361 2.21 4.90 0.18
CA LEU A 361 3.13 3.84 0.58
C LEU A 361 2.71 3.18 1.90
N ALA A 362 2.20 3.97 2.86
CA ALA A 362 1.62 3.45 4.10
C ALA A 362 0.36 2.60 3.83
N GLN A 363 -0.52 3.04 2.93
CA GLN A 363 -1.70 2.27 2.51
C GLN A 363 -1.30 0.96 1.81
N GLN A 364 -0.39 1.00 0.83
CA GLN A 364 0.10 -0.19 0.14
C GLN A 364 0.70 -1.22 1.12
N ARG A 365 1.42 -0.76 2.16
CA ARG A 365 1.91 -1.63 3.25
C ARG A 365 0.75 -2.23 4.07
N ALA A 366 -0.26 -1.44 4.42
CA ALA A 366 -1.44 -1.92 5.13
C ALA A 366 -2.18 -3.00 4.30
N ASP A 367 -2.44 -2.74 3.02
CA ASP A 367 -3.10 -3.69 2.12
C ASP A 367 -2.28 -4.97 1.92
N ALA A 368 -0.95 -4.87 1.77
CA ALA A 368 -0.04 -6.01 1.69
C ALA A 368 -0.05 -6.87 2.96
N THR A 369 0.01 -6.26 4.16
CA THR A 369 -0.10 -7.01 5.42
C THR A 369 -1.50 -7.62 5.59
N GLN A 370 -2.56 -6.97 5.14
CA GLN A 370 -3.91 -7.55 5.15
C GLN A 370 -4.02 -8.76 4.20
N ALA A 371 -3.42 -8.69 3.01
CA ALA A 371 -3.34 -9.80 2.07
C ALA A 371 -2.51 -10.97 2.64
N GLN A 372 -1.36 -10.70 3.27
CA GLN A 372 -0.57 -11.70 3.97
C GLN A 372 -1.37 -12.37 5.09
N ASN A 373 -2.07 -11.60 5.92
CA ASN A 373 -2.92 -12.13 7.00
C ASN A 373 -4.08 -12.98 6.49
N LYS A 374 -4.70 -12.60 5.35
CA LYS A 374 -5.71 -13.43 4.66
C LYS A 374 -5.11 -14.75 4.19
N HIS A 375 -3.92 -14.71 3.57
CA HIS A 375 -3.22 -15.90 3.07
C HIS A 375 -2.80 -16.85 4.19
N VAL A 376 -2.29 -16.34 5.33
CA VAL A 376 -1.94 -17.15 6.50
C VAL A 376 -3.17 -17.86 7.07
N LYS A 377 -4.30 -17.17 7.24
CA LYS A 377 -5.56 -17.79 7.69
C LYS A 377 -6.07 -18.87 6.73
N TRP A 378 -5.91 -18.66 5.42
CA TRP A 378 -6.26 -19.67 4.42
C TRP A 378 -5.32 -20.89 4.46
N GLN A 379 -4.01 -20.69 4.64
CA GLN A 379 -3.06 -21.79 4.86
C GLN A 379 -3.36 -22.57 6.15
N GLU A 380 -3.81 -21.89 7.21
CA GLU A 380 -4.24 -22.50 8.47
C GLU A 380 -5.49 -23.39 8.27
N GLN A 381 -6.54 -22.86 7.62
CA GLN A 381 -7.73 -23.64 7.23
C GLN A 381 -7.41 -24.83 6.33
N LEU A 382 -6.42 -24.72 5.43
CA LEU A 382 -5.95 -25.85 4.62
C LEU A 382 -5.21 -26.90 5.45
N ARG A 383 -4.38 -26.48 6.41
CA ARG A 383 -3.69 -27.39 7.35
C ARG A 383 -4.68 -28.12 8.25
N GLU A 384 -5.71 -27.43 8.74
CA GLU A 384 -6.81 -27.99 9.53
C GLU A 384 -7.58 -29.04 8.72
N LYS A 385 -8.02 -28.73 7.50
CA LYS A 385 -8.69 -29.70 6.61
C LYS A 385 -7.80 -30.89 6.25
N LEU A 386 -6.49 -30.67 6.06
CA LEU A 386 -5.54 -31.76 5.88
C LEU A 386 -5.35 -32.60 7.15
N ALA A 387 -5.56 -32.04 8.35
CA ALA A 387 -5.56 -32.78 9.60
C ALA A 387 -6.86 -33.60 9.78
N THR A 388 -8.04 -33.03 9.49
CA THR A 388 -9.30 -33.78 9.56
C THR A 388 -9.31 -34.95 8.57
N TYR A 389 -8.96 -34.73 7.31
CA TYR A 389 -8.85 -35.80 6.31
C TYR A 389 -7.80 -36.87 6.67
N ARG A 390 -6.75 -36.53 7.45
CA ARG A 390 -5.77 -37.51 7.94
C ARG A 390 -6.34 -38.35 9.08
N GLU A 391 -7.06 -37.75 10.03
CA GLU A 391 -7.66 -38.48 11.13
C GLU A 391 -8.86 -39.31 10.67
N GLU A 392 -9.71 -38.79 9.77
CA GLU A 392 -10.76 -39.54 9.07
C GLU A 392 -10.17 -40.75 8.33
N ARG A 393 -9.10 -40.56 7.55
CA ARG A 393 -8.40 -41.66 6.89
C ARG A 393 -7.90 -42.71 7.89
N LYS A 394 -7.38 -42.27 9.03
CA LYS A 394 -6.92 -43.15 10.13
C LYS A 394 -8.08 -43.91 10.77
N THR A 395 -9.24 -43.29 11.00
CA THR A 395 -10.44 -44.00 11.49
C THR A 395 -10.95 -45.00 10.45
N TRP A 396 -10.98 -44.66 9.16
CA TRP A 396 -11.35 -45.60 8.09
C TRP A 396 -10.35 -46.75 7.94
N GLN A 397 -9.06 -46.51 8.14
CA GLN A 397 -8.03 -47.56 8.13
C GLN A 397 -8.17 -48.50 9.34
N ASN A 398 -8.47 -47.97 10.53
CA ASN A 398 -8.75 -48.76 11.73
C ASN A 398 -10.02 -49.61 11.55
N GLU A 399 -11.10 -49.03 11.01
CA GLU A 399 -12.36 -49.72 10.75
C GLU A 399 -12.20 -50.83 9.69
N ALA A 400 -11.49 -50.54 8.60
CA ALA A 400 -11.17 -51.53 7.58
C ALA A 400 -10.21 -52.64 8.09
N ALA A 401 -9.41 -52.37 9.12
CA ALA A 401 -8.62 -53.39 9.81
C ALA A 401 -9.50 -54.26 10.73
N ARG A 402 -10.43 -53.65 11.48
CA ARG A 402 -11.42 -54.34 12.32
C ARG A 402 -12.26 -55.31 11.49
N ILE A 403 -12.95 -54.82 10.46
CA ILE A 403 -13.81 -55.63 9.59
C ILE A 403 -13.05 -56.78 8.92
N LYS A 404 -11.75 -56.61 8.62
CA LYS A 404 -10.89 -57.70 8.10
C LYS A 404 -10.55 -58.73 9.18
N GLY A 405 -10.36 -58.31 10.43
CA GLY A 405 -10.26 -59.20 11.58
C GLY A 405 -11.53 -60.03 11.73
N ASP A 406 -12.67 -59.35 11.90
CA ASP A 406 -14.01 -59.96 12.08
C ASP A 406 -14.33 -60.95 10.94
N LEU A 407 -14.05 -60.56 9.69
CA LEU A 407 -14.21 -61.43 8.52
C LEU A 407 -13.27 -62.65 8.55
N SER A 408 -12.03 -62.50 8.99
CA SER A 408 -11.10 -63.63 9.10
C SER A 408 -11.53 -64.60 10.20
N GLU A 409 -12.05 -64.11 11.33
CA GLU A 409 -12.62 -64.94 12.39
C GLU A 409 -13.89 -65.68 11.90
N ALA A 410 -14.80 -64.98 11.22
CA ALA A 410 -15.99 -65.59 10.63
C ALA A 410 -15.65 -66.66 9.56
N VAL A 411 -14.62 -66.44 8.74
CA VAL A 411 -14.13 -67.43 7.76
C VAL A 411 -13.52 -68.65 8.46
N MET A 412 -12.73 -68.45 9.52
CA MET A 412 -12.20 -69.57 10.32
C MET A 412 -13.30 -70.37 11.03
N ALA A 413 -14.34 -69.69 11.55
CA ALA A 413 -15.51 -70.33 12.13
C ALA A 413 -16.33 -71.12 11.10
N LEU A 414 -16.55 -70.57 9.90
CA LEU A 414 -17.22 -71.27 8.79
C LEU A 414 -16.42 -72.46 8.28
N GLN A 415 -15.09 -72.35 8.18
CA GLN A 415 -14.24 -73.47 7.78
C GLN A 415 -14.28 -74.59 8.84
N LYS A 416 -14.23 -74.25 10.13
CA LYS A 416 -14.43 -75.22 11.22
C LYS A 416 -15.80 -75.91 11.10
N GLN A 417 -16.90 -75.15 10.98
CA GLN A 417 -18.25 -75.71 10.83
C GLN A 417 -18.38 -76.61 9.60
N LYS A 418 -17.71 -76.28 8.50
CA LYS A 418 -17.67 -77.09 7.28
C LYS A 418 -16.93 -78.42 7.49
N ASP A 419 -15.85 -78.41 8.26
CA ASP A 419 -15.10 -79.63 8.62
C ASP A 419 -15.86 -80.48 9.63
N ASP A 420 -16.52 -79.87 10.63
CA ASP A 420 -17.47 -80.54 11.54
C ASP A 420 -18.63 -81.19 10.74
N ILE A 421 -19.19 -80.49 9.75
CA ILE A 421 -20.21 -81.05 8.84
C ILE A 421 -19.65 -82.19 7.98
N ALA A 422 -18.35 -82.18 7.63
CA ALA A 422 -17.72 -83.25 6.88
C ALA A 422 -17.53 -84.53 7.73
N THR A 423 -17.22 -84.42 9.02
CA THR A 423 -17.17 -85.58 9.93
C THR A 423 -18.56 -86.18 10.11
N ILE A 424 -19.57 -85.36 10.40
CA ILE A 424 -20.98 -85.80 10.55
C ILE A 424 -21.51 -86.47 9.27
N LYS A 425 -21.16 -85.96 8.08
CA LYS A 425 -21.51 -86.60 6.80
C LYS A 425 -20.84 -87.96 6.62
N ASN A 426 -19.58 -88.11 7.03
CA ASN A 426 -18.86 -89.38 7.00
C ASN A 426 -19.47 -90.39 7.98
N GLU A 427 -19.83 -89.97 9.20
CA GLU A 427 -20.54 -90.80 10.17
C GLU A 427 -21.91 -91.24 9.67
N ARG A 428 -22.71 -90.33 9.11
CA ARG A 428 -23.98 -90.69 8.45
C ARG A 428 -23.76 -91.69 7.30
N PHE A 429 -22.71 -91.53 6.49
CA PHE A 429 -22.40 -92.44 5.39
C PHE A 429 -22.04 -93.85 5.91
N LYS A 430 -21.26 -93.96 6.99
CA LYS A 430 -20.98 -95.24 7.66
C LYS A 430 -22.26 -95.92 8.15
N LEU A 431 -23.14 -95.18 8.84
CA LEU A 431 -24.43 -95.68 9.34
C LEU A 431 -25.36 -96.09 8.18
N GLN A 432 -25.35 -95.36 7.07
CA GLN A 432 -26.15 -95.68 5.88
C GLN A 432 -25.62 -96.94 5.16
N ASN A 433 -24.32 -97.15 5.10
CA ASN A 433 -23.74 -98.41 4.60
C ASN A 433 -24.10 -99.59 5.51
N GLN A 434 -24.08 -99.42 6.84
CA GLN A 434 -24.50 -100.46 7.79
C GLN A 434 -25.97 -100.83 7.61
N LEU A 435 -26.86 -99.85 7.42
CA LEU A 435 -28.27 -100.11 7.06
C LEU A 435 -28.40 -100.89 5.75
N MET A 436 -27.68 -100.49 4.70
CA MET A 436 -27.69 -101.16 3.40
C MET A 436 -27.13 -102.60 3.46
N GLU A 437 -26.22 -102.90 4.39
CA GLU A 437 -25.73 -104.26 4.65
C GLU A 437 -26.74 -105.13 5.42
N ILE A 438 -27.58 -104.50 6.26
CA ILE A 438 -28.60 -105.18 7.06
C ILE A 438 -29.87 -105.46 6.24
N GLU A 439 -30.27 -104.57 5.34
CA GLU A 439 -31.50 -104.71 4.55
C GLU A 439 -31.65 -106.04 3.79
N PRO A 440 -30.66 -106.57 3.03
CA PRO A 440 -30.79 -107.88 2.39
C PRO A 440 -30.89 -109.04 3.40
N LYS A 441 -30.31 -108.89 4.60
CA LYS A 441 -30.40 -109.89 5.67
C LYS A 441 -31.82 -109.96 6.23
N ILE A 442 -32.53 -108.83 6.30
CA ILE A 442 -33.95 -108.78 6.69
C ILE A 442 -34.81 -109.46 5.60
N ARG A 443 -34.60 -109.14 4.32
CA ARG A 443 -35.37 -109.77 3.22
C ARG A 443 -35.20 -111.30 3.18
N HIS A 444 -34.01 -111.82 3.48
CA HIS A 444 -33.81 -113.26 3.64
C HIS A 444 -34.55 -113.87 4.84
N ILE A 445 -34.77 -113.12 5.93
CA ILE A 445 -35.62 -113.57 7.04
C ILE A 445 -37.09 -113.63 6.58
N GLU A 446 -37.57 -112.66 5.80
CA GLU A 446 -38.91 -112.68 5.20
C GLU A 446 -39.09 -113.89 4.26
N ASP A 447 -38.10 -114.20 3.41
CA ASP A 447 -38.06 -115.41 2.57
C ASP A 447 -38.14 -116.70 3.41
N TYR A 448 -37.38 -116.78 4.53
CA TYR A 448 -37.42 -117.91 5.44
C TYR A 448 -38.76 -118.06 6.16
N GLU A 449 -39.41 -116.95 6.56
CA GLU A 449 -40.76 -116.98 7.11
C GLU A 449 -41.79 -117.53 6.12
N VAL A 450 -41.75 -117.09 4.85
CA VAL A 450 -42.65 -117.61 3.81
C VAL A 450 -42.42 -119.11 3.60
N ARG A 451 -41.16 -119.56 3.60
CA ARG A 451 -40.83 -120.98 3.45
C ARG A 451 -41.23 -121.82 4.67
N MET A 452 -41.15 -121.26 5.88
CA MET A 452 -41.64 -121.90 7.11
C MET A 452 -43.17 -122.03 7.11
N LYS A 453 -43.90 -121.01 6.63
CA LYS A 453 -45.36 -121.05 6.43
C LYS A 453 -45.74 -122.17 5.43
N GLN A 454 -45.08 -122.26 4.28
CA GLN A 454 -45.29 -123.32 3.28
C GLN A 454 -45.09 -124.74 3.85
N LEU A 455 -44.05 -124.96 4.67
CA LEU A 455 -43.82 -126.24 5.34
C LEU A 455 -44.87 -126.54 6.42
N THR A 456 -45.34 -125.51 7.13
CA THR A 456 -46.38 -125.65 8.15
C THR A 456 -47.73 -126.05 7.52
N ASP A 457 -48.08 -125.46 6.37
CA ASP A 457 -49.35 -125.74 5.70
C ASP A 457 -49.35 -127.09 4.97
N SER A 458 -48.20 -127.56 4.46
CA SER A 458 -48.09 -128.93 3.94
C SER A 458 -48.22 -129.97 5.06
N GLN A 459 -47.70 -129.70 6.26
CA GLN A 459 -47.85 -130.60 7.41
C GLN A 459 -49.31 -130.72 7.89
N LYS A 460 -50.08 -129.61 7.90
CA LYS A 460 -51.53 -129.66 8.21
C LYS A 460 -52.32 -130.57 7.26
N LEU A 461 -52.01 -130.53 5.96
CA LEU A 461 -52.67 -131.38 4.96
C LEU A 461 -52.44 -132.86 5.25
N TRP A 462 -51.22 -133.25 5.63
CA TRP A 462 -50.91 -134.61 6.08
C TRP A 462 -51.67 -135.00 7.35
N ASP A 463 -51.78 -134.11 8.34
CA ASP A 463 -52.54 -134.37 9.57
C ASP A 463 -54.06 -134.55 9.30
N ASP A 464 -54.62 -133.82 8.32
CA ASP A 464 -56.02 -133.97 7.89
C ASP A 464 -56.25 -135.25 7.05
N ASP A 465 -55.29 -135.66 6.21
CA ASP A 465 -55.34 -136.95 5.49
C ASP A 465 -55.29 -138.13 6.46
N VAL A 466 -54.39 -138.09 7.45
CA VAL A 466 -54.27 -139.12 8.49
C VAL A 466 -55.52 -139.20 9.38
N ARG A 467 -56.21 -138.07 9.61
CA ARG A 467 -57.49 -138.08 10.35
C ARG A 467 -58.58 -138.81 9.57
N ARG A 468 -58.76 -138.48 8.29
CA ARG A 468 -59.76 -139.13 7.42
C ARG A 468 -59.56 -140.63 7.28
N LEU A 469 -58.31 -141.12 7.28
CA LEU A 469 -58.01 -142.55 7.28
C LEU A 469 -58.49 -143.26 8.56
N LYS A 470 -58.30 -142.65 9.74
CA LYS A 470 -58.76 -143.20 11.03
C LYS A 470 -60.28 -143.18 11.18
N GLU A 471 -60.94 -142.16 10.63
CA GLU A 471 -62.40 -142.06 10.61
C GLU A 471 -63.02 -143.20 9.77
N ALA A 472 -62.45 -143.50 8.60
CA ALA A 472 -62.88 -144.63 7.78
C ALA A 472 -62.66 -146.01 8.44
N GLU A 473 -61.56 -146.18 9.19
CA GLU A 473 -61.25 -147.42 9.91
C GLU A 473 -62.31 -147.72 11.00
N LEU A 474 -62.76 -146.70 11.72
CA LEU A 474 -63.84 -146.80 12.72
C LEU A 474 -65.21 -147.17 12.12
N GLU A 475 -65.53 -146.70 10.92
CA GLU A 475 -66.78 -147.07 10.24
C GLU A 475 -66.80 -148.56 9.83
N VAL A 476 -65.67 -149.11 9.36
CA VAL A 476 -65.55 -150.52 8.98
C VAL A 476 -65.78 -151.44 10.19
N GLU A 477 -65.22 -151.11 11.35
CA GLU A 477 -65.40 -151.90 12.58
C GLU A 477 -66.86 -151.85 13.07
N SER A 478 -67.52 -150.69 12.92
CA SER A 478 -68.97 -150.52 13.16
C SER A 478 -69.85 -151.39 12.25
N TRP A 479 -69.47 -151.59 10.98
CA TRP A 479 -70.17 -152.53 10.09
C TRP A 479 -69.88 -154.00 10.46
N ARG A 480 -68.64 -154.34 10.81
CA ARG A 480 -68.25 -155.70 11.23
C ARG A 480 -69.05 -156.17 12.46
N GLY A 481 -69.17 -155.31 13.47
CA GLY A 481 -69.96 -155.60 14.67
C GLY A 481 -71.47 -155.81 14.41
N ARG A 482 -72.03 -155.17 13.38
CA ARG A 482 -73.44 -155.37 12.98
C ARG A 482 -73.69 -156.72 12.32
N CYS A 483 -72.79 -157.18 11.44
CA CYS A 483 -72.92 -158.49 10.79
C CYS A 483 -72.91 -159.66 11.79
N TYR A 484 -71.99 -159.63 12.77
CA TYR A 484 -71.89 -160.66 13.83
C TYR A 484 -73.20 -160.81 14.63
N LYS A 485 -73.93 -159.70 14.83
CA LYS A 485 -75.19 -159.66 15.57
C LYS A 485 -76.37 -160.28 14.79
N VAL A 486 -76.31 -160.28 13.45
CA VAL A 486 -77.30 -160.96 12.60
C VAL A 486 -77.01 -162.46 12.53
N GLU A 487 -75.74 -162.84 12.40
CA GLU A 487 -75.33 -164.24 12.32
C GLU A 487 -75.69 -165.04 13.59
N THR A 488 -75.57 -164.40 14.76
CA THR A 488 -75.95 -165.00 16.04
C THR A 488 -77.46 -165.21 16.20
N MET A 489 -78.31 -164.39 15.56
CA MET A 489 -79.77 -164.61 15.57
C MET A 489 -80.19 -165.76 14.64
N LEU A 490 -79.57 -165.90 13.46
CA LEU A 490 -79.82 -167.04 12.56
C LEU A 490 -79.54 -168.38 13.26
N ARG A 491 -78.39 -168.49 13.95
CA ARG A 491 -78.00 -169.68 14.73
C ARG A 491 -78.91 -169.99 15.93
N ALA A 492 -79.82 -169.08 16.31
CA ALA A 492 -80.87 -169.35 17.30
C ALA A 492 -82.12 -169.93 16.62
N CYS A 493 -82.60 -169.30 15.54
CA CYS A 493 -83.77 -169.75 14.79
C CYS A 493 -83.62 -171.19 14.25
N ASP A 494 -82.43 -171.57 13.78
CA ASP A 494 -82.20 -172.92 13.25
C ASP A 494 -82.33 -174.01 14.35
N LYS A 495 -81.93 -173.72 15.59
CA LYS A 495 -82.10 -174.64 16.72
C LYS A 495 -83.56 -174.84 17.10
N GLU A 496 -84.37 -173.77 17.08
CA GLU A 496 -85.80 -173.88 17.35
C GLU A 496 -86.53 -174.72 16.29
N ARG A 497 -86.05 -174.70 15.03
CA ARG A 497 -86.56 -175.59 13.96
C ARG A 497 -86.19 -177.05 14.21
N ASP A 498 -84.95 -177.33 14.60
CA ASP A 498 -84.50 -178.70 14.90
C ASP A 498 -85.21 -179.31 16.13
N GLU A 499 -85.47 -178.51 17.17
CA GLU A 499 -86.25 -178.95 18.34
C GLU A 499 -87.73 -179.23 18.01
N GLN A 500 -88.32 -178.47 17.08
CA GLN A 500 -89.67 -178.76 16.58
C GLN A 500 -89.70 -180.03 15.72
N ALA A 501 -88.71 -180.23 14.84
CA ALA A 501 -88.58 -181.45 14.04
C ALA A 501 -88.48 -182.72 14.90
N GLN A 502 -87.72 -182.67 16.01
CA GLN A 502 -87.59 -183.79 16.94
C GLN A 502 -88.92 -184.12 17.65
N LYS A 503 -89.68 -183.09 18.08
CA LYS A 503 -90.99 -183.28 18.75
C LYS A 503 -92.04 -183.93 17.83
N ILE A 504 -92.03 -183.60 16.54
CA ILE A 504 -92.90 -184.24 15.53
C ILE A 504 -92.54 -185.73 15.39
N SER A 505 -91.24 -186.05 15.29
CA SER A 505 -90.75 -187.43 15.13
C SER A 505 -91.06 -188.38 16.31
N ALA A 506 -91.49 -187.85 17.46
CA ALA A 506 -91.88 -188.63 18.63
C ALA A 506 -93.36 -189.07 18.57
N LEU A 507 -94.26 -188.17 18.18
CA LEU A 507 -95.71 -188.40 18.20
C LEU A 507 -96.20 -189.27 17.02
N GLU A 508 -95.50 -189.23 15.88
CA GLU A 508 -95.84 -190.03 14.69
C GLU A 508 -95.57 -191.55 14.86
N ARG A 509 -95.06 -192.00 16.03
CA ARG A 509 -94.86 -193.44 16.32
C ARG A 509 -96.02 -194.13 17.03
N GLU A 510 -97.02 -193.41 17.53
CA GLU A 510 -98.10 -194.00 18.35
C GLU A 510 -99.41 -194.27 17.61
N LEU A 511 -99.59 -193.76 16.37
CA LEU A 511 -100.87 -193.83 15.66
C LEU A 511 -100.70 -194.05 14.15
N ALA A 512 -100.81 -195.26 13.59
CA ALA A 512 -101.00 -196.58 14.22
C ALA A 512 -100.45 -197.68 13.28
N ALA A 513 -100.97 -198.91 13.39
CA ALA A 513 -100.82 -199.93 12.35
C ALA A 513 -101.46 -199.50 11.01
N VAL A 514 -101.27 -200.33 9.96
CA VAL A 514 -101.83 -200.22 8.59
C VAL A 514 -101.01 -199.35 7.62
N GLN A 515 -100.12 -200.03 6.88
CA GLN A 515 -100.11 -200.17 5.41
C GLN A 515 -100.99 -199.22 4.54
N PRO A 516 -100.71 -199.09 3.22
CA PRO A 516 -99.43 -198.96 2.52
C PRO A 516 -99.53 -197.82 1.44
N VAL A 517 -98.72 -197.86 0.37
CA VAL A 517 -98.90 -197.12 -0.92
C VAL A 517 -98.64 -195.59 -0.80
N ALA A 518 -97.60 -194.95 -1.38
CA ALA A 518 -97.01 -195.03 -2.73
C ALA A 518 -97.98 -194.57 -3.85
N PRO A 519 -97.64 -194.62 -5.16
CA PRO A 519 -96.35 -194.48 -5.87
C PRO A 519 -96.46 -193.25 -6.83
N PRO A 520 -95.99 -193.23 -8.10
CA PRO A 520 -94.70 -193.54 -8.76
C PRO A 520 -94.12 -192.23 -9.45
N PRO A 521 -93.30 -192.24 -10.52
CA PRO A 521 -92.17 -193.11 -10.91
C PRO A 521 -90.82 -192.39 -11.20
N ARG A 522 -89.80 -193.23 -11.38
CA ARG A 522 -88.60 -193.19 -12.28
C ARG A 522 -88.83 -192.50 -13.66
N PRO A 523 -87.81 -192.19 -14.51
CA PRO A 523 -86.45 -192.75 -14.65
C PRO A 523 -85.26 -191.74 -14.58
N LYS A 524 -84.05 -192.12 -14.16
CA LYS A 524 -82.93 -192.87 -14.82
C LYS A 524 -82.27 -192.16 -16.03
N SER A 525 -80.93 -191.96 -15.92
CA SER A 525 -79.86 -192.23 -16.93
C SER A 525 -79.94 -191.72 -18.38
N PRO A 526 -78.75 -191.57 -18.99
CA PRO A 526 -77.89 -190.36 -19.10
C PRO A 526 -78.58 -189.27 -19.99
N PRO A 527 -77.91 -188.32 -20.67
CA PRO A 527 -76.58 -187.73 -20.40
C PRO A 527 -76.66 -186.50 -19.45
N ASP A 528 -76.58 -185.19 -19.76
CA ASP A 528 -76.22 -184.44 -20.98
C ASP A 528 -75.80 -182.97 -20.70
N MET A 529 -75.35 -182.28 -21.75
CA MET A 529 -74.83 -180.90 -21.75
C MET A 529 -75.86 -179.81 -21.38
N ASP A 530 -77.15 -180.13 -21.27
CA ASP A 530 -78.24 -179.14 -21.22
C ASP A 530 -78.67 -178.67 -19.81
N PHE A 531 -78.36 -179.38 -18.72
CA PHE A 531 -78.78 -178.87 -17.39
C PHE A 531 -77.91 -177.70 -16.91
N TYR A 532 -76.63 -177.69 -17.30
CA TYR A 532 -75.82 -176.48 -17.19
C TYR A 532 -76.33 -175.36 -18.09
N ILE A 533 -76.96 -175.67 -19.23
CA ILE A 533 -77.65 -174.67 -20.06
C ILE A 533 -78.92 -174.14 -19.39
N THR A 534 -79.65 -174.90 -18.55
CA THR A 534 -80.82 -174.37 -17.83
C THR A 534 -80.48 -173.62 -16.54
N ILE A 535 -79.38 -173.96 -15.83
CA ILE A 535 -78.83 -173.07 -14.78
C ILE A 535 -78.21 -171.82 -15.43
N ALA A 536 -77.48 -171.96 -16.54
CA ALA A 536 -76.98 -170.83 -17.30
C ALA A 536 -78.11 -170.00 -17.93
N GLU A 537 -79.26 -170.58 -18.31
CA GLU A 537 -80.43 -169.85 -18.78
C GLU A 537 -81.18 -169.17 -17.64
N ASN A 538 -81.22 -169.72 -16.43
CA ASN A 538 -81.82 -169.00 -15.30
C ASN A 538 -80.89 -167.89 -14.78
N ALA A 539 -79.57 -168.09 -14.87
CA ALA A 539 -78.61 -167.00 -14.70
C ALA A 539 -78.73 -165.97 -15.84
N LYS A 540 -78.83 -166.39 -17.10
CA LYS A 540 -78.91 -165.52 -18.29
C LYS A 540 -80.27 -164.86 -18.42
N LYS A 541 -81.39 -165.46 -18.01
CA LYS A 541 -82.70 -164.80 -17.90
C LYS A 541 -82.70 -163.79 -16.76
N ARG A 542 -81.90 -164.00 -15.71
CA ARG A 542 -81.71 -163.03 -14.62
C ARG A 542 -80.74 -161.91 -15.00
N VAL A 543 -79.71 -162.18 -15.80
CA VAL A 543 -78.84 -161.17 -16.43
C VAL A 543 -79.62 -160.40 -17.50
N GLU A 544 -80.32 -161.06 -18.42
CA GLU A 544 -81.16 -160.40 -19.44
C GLU A 544 -82.39 -159.70 -18.83
N ALA A 545 -82.87 -160.12 -17.66
CA ALA A 545 -83.84 -159.33 -16.89
C ALA A 545 -83.18 -158.08 -16.31
N LEU A 546 -81.99 -158.21 -15.71
CA LEU A 546 -81.21 -157.06 -15.21
C LEU A 546 -80.66 -156.17 -16.34
N GLU A 547 -80.47 -156.67 -17.55
CA GLU A 547 -80.08 -155.89 -18.74
C GLU A 547 -81.30 -155.21 -19.36
N ARG A 548 -82.47 -155.87 -19.41
CA ARG A 548 -83.74 -155.19 -19.73
C ARG A 548 -84.07 -154.13 -18.68
N GLU A 549 -83.87 -154.41 -17.40
CA GLU A 549 -84.07 -153.46 -16.30
C GLU A 549 -83.00 -152.36 -16.28
N ASN A 550 -81.75 -152.61 -16.71
CA ASN A 550 -80.76 -151.56 -16.94
C ASN A 550 -81.03 -150.75 -18.22
N LEU A 551 -81.61 -151.35 -19.26
CA LEU A 551 -82.04 -150.63 -20.45
C LEU A 551 -83.26 -149.77 -20.15
N ASP A 552 -84.23 -150.29 -19.39
CA ASP A 552 -85.36 -149.53 -18.88
C ASP A 552 -84.91 -148.47 -17.86
N LEU A 553 -83.95 -148.73 -16.96
CA LEU A 553 -83.38 -147.70 -16.09
C LEU A 553 -82.61 -146.65 -16.88
N ARG A 554 -81.95 -146.99 -18.00
CA ARG A 554 -81.34 -146.01 -18.91
C ARG A 554 -82.40 -145.19 -19.65
N VAL A 555 -83.45 -145.83 -20.20
CA VAL A 555 -84.55 -145.14 -20.89
C VAL A 555 -85.44 -144.37 -19.91
N GLN A 556 -85.54 -144.79 -18.65
CA GLN A 556 -86.20 -144.07 -17.56
C GLN A 556 -85.31 -142.93 -17.04
N LEU A 557 -83.98 -143.05 -17.01
CA LEU A 557 -83.08 -141.93 -16.78
C LEU A 557 -83.10 -140.93 -17.94
N GLU A 558 -83.25 -141.38 -19.19
CA GLU A 558 -83.38 -140.49 -20.36
C GLU A 558 -84.78 -139.85 -20.41
N LYS A 559 -85.83 -140.57 -19.99
CA LYS A 559 -87.16 -140.00 -19.74
C LYS A 559 -87.20 -139.11 -18.50
N LEU A 560 -86.39 -139.34 -17.47
CA LEU A 560 -86.25 -138.44 -16.32
C LEU A 560 -85.44 -137.21 -16.70
N ALA A 561 -84.41 -137.30 -17.54
CA ALA A 561 -83.76 -136.13 -18.14
C ALA A 561 -84.76 -135.27 -18.92
N ARG A 562 -85.72 -135.90 -19.64
CA ARG A 562 -86.82 -135.18 -20.30
C ARG A 562 -87.92 -134.68 -19.33
N LEU A 563 -88.30 -135.48 -18.34
CA LEU A 563 -89.30 -135.11 -17.33
C LEU A 563 -88.78 -134.11 -16.30
N GLU A 564 -87.46 -133.96 -16.09
CA GLU A 564 -86.86 -132.86 -15.34
C GLU A 564 -86.81 -131.59 -16.18
N THR A 565 -86.54 -131.67 -17.48
CA THR A 565 -86.76 -130.51 -18.36
C THR A 565 -88.23 -130.10 -18.40
N GLU A 566 -89.17 -131.03 -18.34
CA GLU A 566 -90.60 -130.72 -18.25
C GLU A 566 -91.05 -130.30 -16.84
N ARG A 567 -90.47 -130.82 -15.75
CA ARG A 567 -90.79 -130.36 -14.37
C ARG A 567 -90.25 -128.96 -14.08
N LYS A 568 -89.06 -128.61 -14.58
CA LYS A 568 -88.57 -127.21 -14.55
C LYS A 568 -89.31 -126.26 -15.49
N ILE A 569 -90.26 -126.76 -16.28
CA ILE A 569 -91.20 -125.96 -17.09
C ILE A 569 -92.63 -125.99 -16.52
N GLY A 570 -93.03 -127.07 -15.82
CA GLY A 570 -94.44 -127.40 -15.59
C GLY A 570 -95.02 -127.23 -14.18
N GLY A 571 -94.24 -127.27 -13.10
CA GLY A 571 -94.80 -127.19 -11.75
C GLY A 571 -93.77 -127.07 -10.63
N GLU A 572 -93.86 -126.10 -9.71
CA GLU A 572 -94.85 -125.02 -9.52
C GLU A 572 -94.05 -123.70 -9.41
N ASN A 573 -94.31 -122.62 -10.14
CA ASN A 573 -95.59 -122.03 -10.57
C ASN A 573 -96.53 -121.62 -9.41
N MET A 574 -95.97 -121.49 -8.20
CA MET A 574 -96.58 -120.81 -7.07
C MET A 574 -95.50 -119.97 -6.35
N MET A 575 -95.66 -118.64 -6.39
CA MET A 575 -94.65 -117.62 -6.01
C MET A 575 -93.33 -117.72 -6.81
N ASN A 576 -93.06 -116.91 -7.85
CA ASN A 576 -93.57 -115.59 -8.24
C ASN A 576 -93.32 -114.49 -7.18
N TYR A 577 -92.77 -113.35 -7.61
CA TYR A 577 -92.29 -112.22 -6.77
C TYR A 577 -91.10 -112.58 -5.84
N LEU A 578 -89.90 -112.83 -6.37
CA LEU A 578 -88.97 -111.91 -7.06
C LEU A 578 -88.38 -110.82 -6.15
N LEU A 579 -87.18 -111.11 -5.62
CA LEU A 579 -86.12 -110.17 -5.24
C LEU A 579 -84.76 -110.84 -5.51
#